data_AF-A0A776LVZ6-F1
#
_entry.id   AF-A0A776LVZ6-F1
#
_cell.length_a   1.000
_cell.length_b   1.000
_cell.length_c   1.000
_cell.angle_alpha   90.00
_cell.angle_beta   90.00
_cell.angle_gamma   90.00
#
_symmetry.space_group_name_H-M   'P 1'
#
loop_
_entity.id
_entity.type
_entity.pdbx_description
1 polymer ?
#
loop_
_entity_poly.entity_id
_entity_poly.type
_entity_poly.pdbx_seq_one_letter_code
_entity_poly.pdbx_strand_id
1 'polypeptide(L)'
;MMMELQHQRLMALAGQLQLESLISAAPALSQQAVDQEWSYMDFLEHLLHEEKLARHQRKQAMYTRMAAFPAVKTFEEYDFTFATGAPQKQLQSLRSLSFIERNENIVLLGPSGVGKTHLAIAMGY
;
A
#
# COMPACT_ATOMS: atom_id res chain seq x y z
N MET A 1 -32.65 21.13 4.79
CA MET A 1 -32.93 20.83 6.22
C MET A 1 -32.79 19.35 6.61
N MET A 2 -33.59 18.38 6.14
CA MET A 2 -33.42 16.95 6.55
C MET A 2 -32.16 16.26 5.98
N MET A 3 -31.84 16.48 4.70
CA MET A 3 -30.61 15.91 4.09
C MET A 3 -29.33 16.49 4.69
N GLU A 4 -29.32 17.78 5.04
CA GLU A 4 -28.19 18.41 5.75
C GLU A 4 -27.94 17.80 7.12
N LEU A 5 -29.00 17.45 7.85
CA LEU A 5 -28.88 16.84 9.17
C LEU A 5 -28.36 15.40 9.09
N GLN A 6 -28.80 14.63 8.09
CA GLN A 6 -28.28 13.28 7.84
C GLN A 6 -26.80 13.32 7.45
N HIS A 7 -26.42 14.23 6.55
CA HIS A 7 -25.04 14.41 6.14
C HIS A 7 -24.14 14.78 7.33
N GLN A 8 -24.55 15.74 8.16
CA GLN A 8 -23.81 16.12 9.37
C GLN A 8 -23.63 14.96 10.36
N ARG A 9 -24.67 14.14 10.57
CA ARG A 9 -24.58 12.95 11.46
C ARG A 9 -23.61 11.92 10.91
N LEU A 10 -23.62 11.70 9.59
CA LEU A 10 -22.70 10.79 8.93
C LEU A 10 -21.25 11.27 9.04
N MET A 11 -21.01 12.57 8.84
CA MET A 11 -19.69 13.20 9.02
C MET A 11 -19.17 13.03 10.46
N ALA A 12 -20.01 13.28 11.45
CA ALA A 12 -19.62 13.14 12.85
C ALA A 12 -19.25 11.69 13.21
N LEU A 13 -20.06 10.71 12.78
CA LEU A 13 -19.79 9.29 13.01
C LEU A 13 -18.53 8.83 12.28
N ALA A 14 -18.38 9.19 11.01
CA ALA A 14 -17.20 8.85 10.23
C ALA A 14 -15.93 9.49 10.81
N GLY A 15 -15.99 10.72 11.32
CA GLY A 15 -14.88 11.34 12.06
C GLY A 15 -14.49 10.55 13.32
N GLN A 16 -15.46 10.13 14.14
CA GLN A 16 -15.21 9.32 15.34
C GLN A 16 -14.59 7.94 15.01
N LEU A 17 -14.95 7.36 13.86
CA LEU A 17 -14.43 6.07 13.38
C LEU A 17 -13.18 6.22 12.50
N GLN A 18 -12.69 7.45 12.29
CA GLN A 18 -11.55 7.79 11.42
C GLN A 18 -11.77 7.39 9.93
N LEU A 19 -13.02 7.36 9.45
CA LEU A 19 -13.41 7.00 8.09
C LEU A 19 -13.38 8.23 7.15
N GLU A 20 -12.23 8.90 7.10
CA GLU A 20 -12.07 10.19 6.42
C GLU A 20 -12.24 10.10 4.90
N SER A 21 -11.75 9.03 4.27
CA SER A 21 -11.85 8.85 2.81
C SER A 21 -13.25 8.45 2.40
N LEU A 22 -13.95 7.69 3.25
CA LEU A 22 -15.35 7.32 3.05
C LEU A 22 -16.23 8.56 2.88
N ILE A 23 -16.03 9.57 3.73
CA ILE A 23 -16.75 10.85 3.67
C ILE A 23 -16.61 11.50 2.29
N SER A 24 -15.39 11.57 1.77
CA SER A 24 -15.12 12.19 0.46
C SER A 24 -15.62 11.35 -0.70
N ALA A 25 -15.59 10.01 -0.57
CA ALA A 25 -15.99 9.09 -1.63
C ALA A 25 -17.51 8.88 -1.71
N ALA A 26 -18.24 9.08 -0.60
CA ALA A 26 -19.66 8.79 -0.50
C ALA A 26 -20.54 9.44 -1.56
N PRO A 27 -20.38 10.73 -1.93
CA PRO A 27 -21.19 11.33 -2.99
C PRO A 27 -20.99 10.68 -4.35
N ALA A 28 -19.73 10.41 -4.73
CA ALA A 28 -19.40 9.81 -6.02
C ALA A 28 -19.87 8.35 -6.09
N LEU A 29 -19.60 7.56 -5.04
CA LEU A 29 -20.07 6.19 -4.95
C LEU A 29 -21.60 6.08 -4.87
N SER A 30 -22.26 7.06 -4.24
CA SER A 30 -23.73 7.08 -4.19
C SER A 30 -24.33 7.28 -5.57
N GLN A 31 -23.76 8.14 -6.40
CA GLN A 31 -24.20 8.32 -7.78
C GLN A 31 -23.94 7.04 -8.59
N GLN A 32 -22.75 6.45 -8.43
CA GLN A 32 -22.39 5.21 -9.10
C GLN A 32 -23.31 4.05 -8.70
N ALA A 33 -23.73 3.98 -7.44
CA ALA A 33 -24.67 2.97 -6.95
C ALA A 33 -26.05 3.09 -7.62
N VAL A 34 -26.52 4.31 -7.88
CA VAL A 34 -27.76 4.54 -8.63
C VAL A 34 -27.58 4.11 -10.08
N ASP A 35 -26.49 4.54 -10.73
CA ASP A 35 -26.25 4.29 -12.15
C ASP A 35 -26.03 2.80 -12.45
N GLN A 36 -25.46 2.05 -11.50
CA GLN A 36 -25.17 0.61 -11.62
C GLN A 36 -26.17 -0.27 -10.86
N GLU A 37 -27.25 0.31 -10.34
CA GLU A 37 -28.30 -0.41 -9.59
C GLU A 37 -27.76 -1.30 -8.46
N TRP A 38 -26.77 -0.81 -7.72
CA TRP A 38 -26.16 -1.54 -6.61
C TRP A 38 -27.16 -1.80 -5.49
N SER A 39 -27.07 -2.98 -4.87
CA SER A 39 -27.78 -3.22 -3.61
C SER A 39 -27.17 -2.36 -2.50
N TYR A 40 -27.91 -2.18 -1.40
CA TYR A 40 -27.41 -1.46 -0.23
C TYR A 40 -26.14 -2.11 0.36
N MET A 41 -26.02 -3.44 0.25
CA MET A 41 -24.85 -4.17 0.72
C MET A 41 -23.64 -3.92 -0.19
N ASP A 42 -23.84 -3.89 -1.51
CA ASP A 42 -22.76 -3.59 -2.47
C ASP A 42 -22.26 -2.16 -2.26
N PHE A 43 -23.16 -1.19 -2.09
CA PHE A 43 -22.77 0.19 -1.82
C PHE A 43 -21.94 0.32 -0.54
N LEU A 44 -22.35 -0.36 0.54
CA LEU A 44 -21.59 -0.38 1.79
C LEU A 44 -20.21 -1.03 1.62
N GLU A 45 -20.13 -2.14 0.88
CA GLU A 45 -18.87 -2.82 0.58
C GLU A 45 -17.91 -1.89 -0.16
N HIS A 46 -18.36 -1.20 -1.20
CA HIS A 46 -17.53 -0.27 -1.97
C HIS A 46 -17.04 0.91 -1.11
N LEU A 47 -17.89 1.46 -0.24
CA LEU A 47 -17.47 2.51 0.71
C LEU A 47 -16.36 2.05 1.64
N LEU A 48 -16.49 0.85 2.21
CA LEU A 48 -15.48 0.27 3.11
C LEU A 48 -14.20 -0.07 2.36
N HIS A 49 -14.30 -0.51 1.11
CA HIS A 49 -13.16 -0.79 0.26
C HIS A 49 -12.34 0.47 -0.04
N GLU A 50 -13.00 1.58 -0.39
CA GLU A 50 -12.33 2.87 -0.60
C GLU A 50 -11.57 3.34 0.65
N GLU A 51 -12.21 3.27 1.83
CA GLU A 51 -11.53 3.64 3.07
C GLU A 51 -10.33 2.72 3.37
N LYS A 52 -10.47 1.42 3.15
CA LYS A 52 -9.38 0.45 3.32
C LYS A 52 -8.21 0.79 2.40
N LEU A 53 -8.47 1.08 1.13
CA LEU A 53 -7.44 1.48 0.16
C LEU A 53 -6.74 2.76 0.60
N ALA A 54 -7.49 3.80 0.96
CA ALA A 54 -6.93 5.07 1.40
C ALA A 54 -6.09 4.93 2.67
N ARG A 55 -6.52 4.12 3.65
CA ARG A 55 -5.72 3.81 4.85
C ARG A 55 -4.43 3.08 4.48
N HIS A 56 -4.51 2.11 3.56
CA HIS A 56 -3.35 1.37 3.12
C HIS A 56 -2.32 2.28 2.44
N GLN A 57 -2.76 3.17 1.55
CA GLN A 57 -1.91 4.17 0.88
C GLN A 57 -1.26 5.14 1.88
N ARG A 58 -2.03 5.68 2.84
CA ARG A 58 -1.49 6.54 3.90
C ARG A 58 -0.43 5.83 4.73
N LYS A 59 -0.68 4.56 5.08
CA LYS A 59 0.24 3.73 5.85
C LYS A 59 1.54 3.45 5.07
N GLN A 60 1.43 3.08 3.78
CA GLN A 60 2.58 2.90 2.91
C GLN A 60 3.41 4.18 2.80
N ALA A 61 2.79 5.31 2.44
CA ALA A 61 3.47 6.60 2.31
C ALA A 61 4.20 7.01 3.60
N MET A 62 3.56 6.77 4.76
CA MET A 62 4.16 7.03 6.07
C MET A 62 5.37 6.13 6.32
N TYR A 63 5.29 4.82 6.05
CA TYR A 63 6.43 3.91 6.20
C TYR A 63 7.56 4.22 5.23
N THR A 64 7.28 4.50 3.96
CA THR A 64 8.29 4.91 2.98
C THR A 64 9.01 6.18 3.44
N ARG A 65 8.29 7.17 3.99
CA ARG A 65 8.88 8.38 4.54
C ARG A 65 9.77 8.08 5.76
N MET A 66 9.30 7.21 6.66
CA MET A 66 10.05 6.83 7.87
C MET A 66 11.32 6.03 7.56
N ALA A 67 11.30 5.22 6.50
CA ALA A 67 12.45 4.42 6.09
C ALA A 67 13.62 5.27 5.57
N ALA A 68 13.36 6.52 5.17
CA ALA A 68 14.37 7.50 4.78
C ALA A 68 15.35 6.99 3.70
N PHE A 69 14.86 6.16 2.77
CA PHE A 69 15.67 5.67 1.67
C PHE A 69 16.16 6.83 0.79
N PRO A 70 17.42 6.79 0.29
CA PRO A 70 17.95 7.84 -0.57
C PRO A 70 17.26 7.90 -1.94
N ALA A 71 16.62 6.80 -2.35
CA ALA A 71 15.76 6.70 -3.52
C ALA A 71 14.77 5.55 -3.31
N VAL A 72 13.64 5.56 -4.01
CA VAL A 72 12.78 4.37 -4.14
C VAL A 72 13.43 3.44 -5.15
N LYS A 73 13.56 2.16 -4.78
CA LYS A 73 14.06 1.09 -5.64
C LYS A 73 13.15 -0.11 -5.49
N THR A 74 12.86 -0.80 -6.58
CA THR A 74 12.05 -2.04 -6.55
C THR A 74 12.85 -3.22 -7.07
N PHE A 75 12.36 -4.43 -6.83
CA PHE A 75 13.00 -5.62 -7.37
C PHE A 75 12.86 -5.74 -8.89
N GLU A 76 11.85 -5.11 -9.49
CA GLU A 76 11.59 -5.07 -10.94
C GLU A 76 12.63 -4.21 -11.67
N GLU A 77 13.14 -3.17 -11.01
CA GLU A 77 14.16 -2.28 -11.56
C GLU A 77 15.59 -2.85 -11.46
N TYR A 78 15.77 -4.01 -10.82
CA TYR A 78 17.08 -4.60 -10.65
C TYR A 78 17.55 -5.31 -11.93
N ASP A 79 18.67 -4.84 -12.47
CA ASP A 79 19.28 -5.44 -13.66
C ASP A 79 20.14 -6.67 -13.30
N PHE A 80 19.58 -7.86 -13.54
CA PHE A 80 20.27 -9.14 -13.34
C PHE A 80 21.39 -9.39 -14.35
N THR A 81 21.43 -8.67 -15.48
CA THR A 81 22.49 -8.84 -16.50
C THR A 81 23.80 -8.16 -16.09
N PHE A 82 23.70 -7.09 -15.31
CA PHE A 82 24.85 -6.34 -14.80
C PHE A 82 25.52 -7.04 -13.59
N ALA A 83 24.73 -7.70 -12.74
CA ALA A 83 25.21 -8.33 -11.52
C ALA A 83 25.44 -9.84 -11.68
N THR A 84 26.55 -10.21 -12.31
CA THR A 84 26.93 -11.60 -12.64
C THR A 84 27.15 -12.53 -11.44
N GLY A 85 27.09 -12.03 -10.20
CA GLY A 85 27.37 -12.79 -8.98
C GLY A 85 26.17 -13.21 -8.13
N ALA A 86 24.97 -12.66 -8.36
CA ALA A 86 23.81 -12.95 -7.50
C ALA A 86 22.87 -13.99 -8.13
N PRO A 87 22.70 -15.18 -7.53
CA PRO A 87 21.82 -16.21 -8.08
C PRO A 87 20.37 -15.72 -8.08
N GLN A 88 19.81 -15.50 -9.27
CA GLN A 88 18.46 -14.95 -9.47
C GLN A 88 17.38 -15.70 -8.68
N LYS A 89 17.47 -17.04 -8.59
CA LYS A 89 16.56 -17.86 -7.80
C LYS A 89 16.55 -17.50 -6.32
N GLN A 90 17.71 -17.21 -5.74
CA GLN A 90 17.81 -16.80 -4.34
C GLN A 90 17.26 -15.39 -4.14
N LEU A 91 17.55 -14.45 -5.05
CA LEU A 91 16.95 -13.11 -4.96
C LEU A 91 15.43 -13.12 -5.10
N GLN A 92 14.89 -14.00 -5.96
CA GLN A 92 13.44 -14.20 -6.08
C GLN A 92 12.83 -14.75 -4.79
N SER A 93 13.50 -15.66 -4.08
CA SER A 93 12.98 -16.16 -2.80
C SER A 93 12.93 -15.05 -1.73
N LEU A 94 13.85 -14.09 -1.76
CA LEU A 94 13.86 -12.95 -0.85
C LEU A 94 12.68 -11.99 -1.07
N ARG A 95 12.08 -11.94 -2.26
CA ARG A 95 10.88 -11.11 -2.53
C ARG A 95 9.69 -11.47 -1.64
N SER A 96 9.61 -12.73 -1.21
CA SER A 96 8.56 -13.20 -0.31
C SER A 96 8.68 -12.65 1.12
N LEU A 97 9.84 -12.09 1.48
CA LEU A 97 10.19 -11.68 2.85
C LEU A 97 10.09 -12.81 3.90
N SER A 98 10.03 -14.08 3.47
CA SER A 98 9.84 -15.24 4.35
C SER A 98 10.97 -15.44 5.37
N PHE A 99 12.13 -14.83 5.16
CA PHE A 99 13.23 -14.82 6.14
C PHE A 99 12.86 -14.06 7.43
N ILE A 100 11.93 -13.09 7.36
CA ILE A 100 11.43 -12.37 8.54
C ILE A 100 10.69 -13.34 9.47
N GLU A 101 9.79 -14.17 8.92
CA GLU A 101 9.05 -15.18 9.69
C GLU A 101 9.97 -16.23 10.31
N ARG A 102 11.07 -16.56 9.63
CA ARG A 102 12.09 -17.50 10.11
C ARG A 102 13.11 -16.88 11.07
N ASN A 103 13.05 -15.57 11.33
CA ASN A 103 14.04 -14.82 12.10
C ASN A 103 15.48 -14.98 11.56
N GLU A 104 15.62 -14.99 10.23
CA GLU A 104 16.90 -15.13 9.54
C GLU A 104 17.47 -13.77 9.13
N ASN A 105 18.80 -13.65 9.20
CA ASN A 105 19.50 -12.46 8.73
C ASN A 105 19.94 -12.62 7.28
N ILE A 106 19.79 -11.56 6.48
CA ILE A 106 20.33 -11.49 5.13
C ILE A 106 21.64 -10.70 5.15
N VAL A 107 22.68 -11.28 4.57
CA VAL A 107 23.96 -10.60 4.35
C VAL A 107 24.22 -10.54 2.84
N LEU A 108 24.25 -9.32 2.29
CA LEU A 108 24.59 -9.10 0.88
C LEU A 108 26.10 -8.88 0.74
N LEU A 109 26.79 -9.84 0.12
CA LEU A 109 28.25 -9.82 -0.08
C LEU A 109 28.59 -9.74 -1.57
N GLY A 110 29.58 -8.92 -1.92
CA GLY A 110 30.07 -8.81 -3.29
C GLY A 110 30.76 -7.47 -3.58
N PRO A 111 31.41 -7.33 -4.75
CA PRO A 111 32.15 -6.14 -5.15
C PRO A 111 31.30 -4.85 -5.09
N SER A 112 31.95 -3.69 -5.00
CA SER A 112 31.21 -2.41 -5.07
C SER A 112 30.49 -2.27 -6.42
N GLY A 113 29.34 -1.58 -6.43
CA GLY A 113 28.57 -1.30 -7.66
C GLY A 113 27.62 -2.39 -8.14
N VAL A 114 27.63 -3.61 -7.59
CA VAL A 114 26.79 -4.73 -8.07
C VAL A 114 25.31 -4.70 -7.60
N GLY A 115 24.81 -3.55 -7.14
CA GLY A 115 23.39 -3.40 -6.79
C GLY A 115 22.97 -3.90 -5.39
N LYS A 116 23.90 -4.17 -4.47
CA LYS A 116 23.58 -4.58 -3.08
C LYS A 116 22.68 -3.57 -2.35
N THR A 117 23.00 -2.28 -2.44
CA THR A 117 22.19 -1.20 -1.83
C THR A 117 20.82 -1.10 -2.49
N HIS A 118 20.72 -1.33 -3.81
CA HIS A 118 19.44 -1.38 -4.52
C HIS A 118 18.55 -2.47 -3.94
N LEU A 119 19.08 -3.69 -3.81
CA LEU A 119 18.33 -4.83 -3.25
C LEU A 119 17.90 -4.59 -1.80
N ALA A 120 18.76 -3.99 -0.98
CA ALA A 120 18.44 -3.65 0.40
C ALA A 120 17.28 -2.63 0.48
N ILE A 121 17.30 -1.60 -0.36
CA ILE A 121 16.20 -0.62 -0.46
C ILE A 121 14.94 -1.31 -0.97
N ALA A 122 15.03 -2.13 -2.02
CA ALA A 122 13.89 -2.82 -2.61
C ALA A 122 13.22 -3.84 -1.69
N MET A 123 13.93 -4.39 -0.70
CA MET A 123 13.34 -5.23 0.34
C MET A 123 12.58 -4.43 1.40
N GLY A 124 12.99 -3.18 1.64
CA GLY A 124 12.39 -2.33 2.65
C GLY A 124 11.30 -1.37 2.13
N TYR A 125 11.16 -1.26 0.80
CA TYR A 125 10.08 -0.53 0.12
C TYR A 125 8.86 -1.43 -0.09
#